data_AF-A0A519STD4-F1
#
_entry.id   AF-A0A519STD4-F1
#
_cell.length_a   1.000
_cell.length_b   1.000
_cell.length_c   1.000
_cell.angle_alpha   90.00
_cell.angle_beta   90.00
_cell.angle_gamma   90.00
#
_symmetry.space_group_name_H-M   'P 1'
#
loop_
_entity.id
_entity.type
_entity.pdbx_description
1 polymer ?
#
loop_
_entity_poly.entity_id
_entity_poly.type
_entity_poly.pdbx_seq_one_letter_code
_entity_poly.pdbx_strand_id
1 'polypeptide(L)'
;FGNSADYHFFFRQQLEDLGKRFDYAILDTGPNLGPLTVAALVASDAVFIPLLPNLFGNEGMTALVDMVARLRRNFNPGLRIGGIFFTKYSPTYRKALHHQIARGIQNDPALQHLVMKQTIRENVALDEAQSMHQPVYDWAPASNGAADYRSLTDEILTRLQN
;
A
#
# COMPACT_ATOMS: atom_id res chain seq x y z
N PHE A 1 -24.24 -4.83 -3.69
CA PHE A 1 -22.95 -5.18 -4.29
C PHE A 1 -22.31 -6.44 -3.69
N GLY A 2 -22.37 -6.69 -2.37
CA GLY A 2 -21.77 -7.88 -1.75
C GLY A 2 -22.61 -9.17 -1.68
N ASN A 3 -23.77 -9.25 -2.37
CA ASN A 3 -24.72 -10.38 -2.27
C ASN A 3 -24.69 -11.32 -3.49
N SER A 4 -23.86 -11.07 -4.51
CA SER A 4 -23.64 -12.04 -5.60
C SER A 4 -22.51 -12.98 -5.21
N ALA A 5 -22.64 -14.27 -5.54
CA ALA A 5 -21.64 -15.28 -5.21
C ALA A 5 -20.22 -14.93 -5.73
N ASP A 6 -20.16 -14.19 -6.85
CA ASP A 6 -18.93 -13.91 -7.58
C ASP A 6 -18.42 -12.46 -7.43
N TYR A 7 -18.88 -11.71 -6.42
CA TYR A 7 -18.48 -10.30 -6.25
C TYR A 7 -16.94 -10.11 -6.21
N HIS A 8 -16.21 -11.13 -5.74
CA HIS A 8 -14.75 -11.18 -5.70
C HIS A 8 -14.11 -10.92 -7.07
N PHE A 9 -14.75 -11.33 -8.17
CA PHE A 9 -14.21 -11.19 -9.52
C PHE A 9 -14.65 -9.91 -10.24
N PHE A 10 -15.50 -9.09 -9.60
CA PHE A 10 -16.12 -7.93 -10.24
C PHE A 10 -15.08 -7.00 -10.89
N PHE A 11 -14.08 -6.53 -10.13
CA PHE A 11 -13.07 -5.62 -10.69
C PHE A 11 -12.19 -6.30 -11.73
N ARG A 12 -11.81 -7.56 -11.56
CA ARG A 12 -10.99 -8.29 -12.54
C ARG A 12 -11.66 -8.26 -13.92
N GLN A 13 -12.94 -8.60 -13.98
CA GLN A 13 -13.72 -8.58 -15.22
C GLN A 13 -13.82 -7.17 -15.83
N GLN A 14 -13.95 -6.12 -15.01
CA GLN A 14 -14.00 -4.75 -15.53
C GLN A 14 -12.64 -4.23 -16.03
N LEU A 15 -11.53 -4.79 -15.54
CA LEU A 15 -10.17 -4.35 -15.88
C LEU A 15 -9.57 -5.15 -17.06
N GLU A 16 -10.12 -6.30 -17.43
CA GLU A 16 -9.61 -7.15 -18.52
C GLU A 16 -9.40 -6.38 -19.85
N ASP A 17 -10.35 -5.53 -20.22
CA ASP A 17 -10.27 -4.76 -21.47
C ASP A 17 -9.34 -3.54 -21.38
N LEU A 18 -8.95 -3.13 -20.17
CA LEU A 18 -8.10 -1.96 -19.95
C LEU A 18 -6.60 -2.28 -20.01
N GLY A 19 -6.21 -3.55 -19.89
CA GLY A 19 -4.80 -3.98 -19.86
C GLY A 19 -4.00 -3.63 -21.13
N LYS A 20 -4.67 -3.30 -22.24
CA LYS A 20 -4.00 -2.83 -23.48
C LYS A 20 -3.77 -1.31 -23.54
N ARG A 21 -4.33 -0.55 -22.58
CA ARG A 21 -4.36 0.92 -22.62
C ARG A 21 -3.46 1.59 -21.57
N PHE A 22 -3.13 0.88 -20.51
CA PHE A 22 -2.36 1.41 -19.38
C PHE A 22 -1.28 0.43 -18.98
N ASP A 23 -0.09 0.94 -18.64
CA ASP A 23 1.00 0.12 -18.11
C ASP A 23 0.73 -0.30 -16.66
N TYR A 24 0.02 0.54 -15.89
CA TYR A 24 -0.29 0.31 -14.49
C TYR A 24 -1.72 0.77 -14.14
N ALA A 25 -2.37 0.04 -13.24
CA ALA A 25 -3.62 0.43 -12.60
C ALA A 25 -3.42 0.48 -11.08
N ILE A 26 -3.84 1.56 -10.44
CA ILE A 26 -3.80 1.73 -8.98
C ILE A 26 -5.24 1.62 -8.45
N LEU A 27 -5.48 0.65 -7.58
CA LEU A 27 -6.77 0.47 -6.92
C LEU A 27 -6.66 1.01 -5.48
N ASP A 28 -7.22 2.20 -5.26
CA ASP A 28 -7.32 2.80 -3.92
C ASP A 28 -8.66 2.41 -3.29
N THR A 29 -8.60 1.68 -2.17
CA THR A 29 -9.77 1.17 -1.47
C THR A 29 -9.86 1.79 -0.09
N GLY A 30 -11.08 1.95 0.42
CA GLY A 30 -11.28 2.41 1.80
C GLY A 30 -10.63 1.49 2.84
N PRO A 31 -10.53 1.95 4.11
CA PRO A 31 -9.75 1.27 5.17
C PRO A 31 -10.34 -0.08 5.63
N ASN A 32 -11.54 -0.43 5.14
CA ASN A 32 -12.24 -1.63 5.55
C ASN A 32 -11.85 -2.81 4.67
N LEU A 33 -11.58 -3.98 5.25
CA LEU A 33 -11.35 -5.23 4.53
C LEU A 33 -12.67 -5.87 4.05
N GLY A 34 -13.55 -5.05 3.47
CA GLY A 34 -14.88 -5.44 3.00
C GLY A 34 -14.90 -5.93 1.54
N PRO A 35 -16.09 -6.15 0.96
CA PRO A 35 -16.25 -6.73 -0.36
C PRO A 35 -15.49 -6.01 -1.49
N LEU A 36 -15.40 -4.67 -1.45
CA LEU A 36 -14.67 -3.89 -2.46
C LEU A 36 -13.16 -4.12 -2.38
N THR A 37 -12.60 -4.14 -1.16
CA THR A 37 -11.17 -4.40 -0.94
C THR A 37 -10.81 -5.82 -1.35
N VAL A 38 -11.68 -6.79 -1.04
CA VAL A 38 -11.54 -8.16 -1.52
C VAL A 38 -11.54 -8.23 -3.04
N ALA A 39 -12.50 -7.60 -3.71
CA ALA A 39 -12.55 -7.57 -5.17
C ALA A 39 -11.32 -6.88 -5.78
N ALA A 40 -10.78 -5.84 -5.14
CA ALA A 40 -9.58 -5.16 -5.58
C ALA A 40 -8.35 -6.06 -5.46
N LEU A 41 -8.17 -6.72 -4.32
CA LEU A 41 -7.07 -7.68 -4.12
C LEU A 41 -7.16 -8.88 -5.08
N VAL A 42 -8.37 -9.35 -5.38
CA VAL A 42 -8.54 -10.39 -6.41
C VAL A 42 -8.18 -9.85 -7.80
N ALA A 43 -8.42 -8.58 -8.11
CA ALA A 43 -8.06 -8.01 -9.40
C ALA A 43 -6.57 -7.62 -9.53
N SER A 44 -5.85 -7.39 -8.43
CA SER A 44 -4.46 -6.90 -8.44
C SER A 44 -3.41 -7.99 -8.60
N ASP A 45 -2.29 -7.64 -9.25
CA ASP A 45 -1.07 -8.46 -9.27
C ASP A 45 -0.30 -8.37 -7.94
N ALA A 46 -0.22 -7.17 -7.38
CA ALA A 46 0.49 -6.91 -6.13
C ALA A 46 -0.26 -5.92 -5.25
N VAL A 47 -0.07 -6.04 -3.93
CA VAL A 47 -0.50 -5.06 -2.93
C VAL A 47 0.71 -4.45 -2.22
N PHE A 48 0.71 -3.13 -2.10
CA PHE A 48 1.67 -2.38 -1.29
C PHE A 48 0.97 -1.88 -0.03
N ILE A 49 1.57 -2.13 1.14
CA ILE A 49 0.93 -1.89 2.44
C ILE A 49 1.53 -0.61 3.05
N PRO A 50 0.80 0.54 3.02
CA PRO A 50 1.18 1.71 3.80
C PRO A 50 0.94 1.44 5.29
N LEU A 51 1.96 1.64 6.11
CA LEU A 51 1.90 1.35 7.53
C LEU A 51 2.33 2.54 8.39
N LEU A 52 1.42 3.05 9.22
CA LEU A 52 1.78 3.88 10.35
C LEU A 52 2.27 2.95 11.48
N PRO A 53 3.53 3.05 11.96
CA PRO A 53 4.05 2.14 12.98
C PRO A 53 3.49 2.48 14.37
N ASN A 54 2.20 2.23 14.57
CA ASN A 54 1.50 2.26 15.85
C ASN A 54 0.75 0.93 16.04
N LEU A 55 0.09 0.76 17.19
CA LEU A 55 -0.59 -0.49 17.52
C LEU A 55 -1.63 -0.91 16.46
N PHE A 56 -2.54 0.01 16.11
CA PHE A 56 -3.61 -0.25 15.15
C PHE A 56 -3.09 -0.53 13.73
N GLY A 57 -2.04 0.18 13.30
CA GLY A 57 -1.40 -0.05 12.02
C GLY A 57 -0.83 -1.47 11.94
N ASN A 58 -0.16 -1.93 13.00
CA ASN A 58 0.41 -3.27 13.04
C ASN A 58 -0.69 -4.37 13.03
N GLU A 59 -1.77 -4.19 13.79
CA GLU A 59 -2.91 -5.11 13.77
C GLU A 59 -3.57 -5.16 12.37
N GLY A 60 -3.77 -4.01 11.75
CA GLY A 60 -4.33 -3.91 10.39
C GLY A 60 -3.44 -4.56 9.33
N MET A 61 -2.12 -4.39 9.44
CA MET A 61 -1.15 -5.05 8.56
C MET A 61 -1.27 -6.58 8.67
N THR A 62 -1.27 -7.13 9.88
CA THR A 62 -1.41 -8.58 10.10
C THR A 62 -2.69 -9.12 9.48
N ALA A 63 -3.82 -8.43 9.70
CA ALA A 63 -5.10 -8.82 9.11
C ALA A 63 -5.08 -8.80 7.57
N LEU A 64 -4.42 -7.80 6.97
CA LEU A 64 -4.28 -7.70 5.52
C LEU A 64 -3.36 -8.79 4.95
N VAL A 65 -2.24 -9.10 5.62
CA VAL A 65 -1.33 -10.20 5.24
C VAL A 65 -2.08 -11.54 5.23
N ASP A 66 -2.87 -11.80 6.27
CA ASP A 66 -3.70 -13.01 6.36
C ASP A 66 -4.77 -13.06 5.26
N MET A 67 -5.41 -11.93 4.98
CA MET A 67 -6.39 -11.83 3.90
C MET A 67 -5.74 -12.11 2.54
N VAL A 68 -4.58 -11.52 2.25
CA VAL A 68 -3.83 -11.76 1.02
C VAL A 68 -3.48 -13.25 0.89
N ALA A 69 -3.01 -13.89 1.96
CA ALA A 69 -2.69 -15.32 1.96
C ALA A 69 -3.92 -16.21 1.69
N ARG A 70 -5.11 -15.81 2.16
CA ARG A 70 -6.38 -16.50 1.87
C ARG A 70 -6.83 -16.28 0.42
N LEU A 71 -6.83 -15.04 -0.05
CA LEU A 71 -7.24 -14.70 -1.42
C LEU A 71 -6.30 -15.32 -2.45
N ARG A 72 -4.99 -15.36 -2.16
CA ARG A 72 -4.01 -16.02 -3.02
C ARG A 72 -4.31 -17.49 -3.22
N ARG A 73 -4.70 -18.20 -2.16
CA ARG A 73 -5.01 -19.64 -2.23
C ARG A 73 -6.33 -19.93 -2.95
N ASN A 74 -7.32 -19.06 -2.83
CA ASN A 74 -8.70 -19.38 -3.24
C ASN A 74 -9.15 -18.69 -4.53
N PHE A 75 -8.64 -17.50 -4.86
CA PHE A 75 -9.21 -16.65 -5.92
C PHE A 75 -8.16 -16.00 -6.85
N ASN A 76 -6.95 -15.72 -6.35
CA ASN A 76 -5.90 -15.06 -7.12
C ASN A 76 -4.50 -15.63 -6.83
N PRO A 77 -4.12 -16.78 -7.42
CA PRO A 77 -2.81 -17.39 -7.22
C PRO A 77 -1.61 -16.46 -7.52
N GLY A 78 -1.79 -15.46 -8.38
CA GLY A 78 -0.77 -14.47 -8.72
C GLY A 78 -0.61 -13.33 -7.72
N LEU A 79 -1.58 -13.11 -6.82
CA LEU A 79 -1.52 -12.00 -5.85
C LEU A 79 -0.30 -12.14 -4.93
N ARG A 80 0.50 -11.08 -4.87
CA ARG A 80 1.64 -10.99 -3.94
C ARG A 80 1.62 -9.72 -3.11
N ILE A 81 2.33 -9.74 -2.00
CA ILE A 81 2.69 -8.50 -1.30
C ILE A 81 3.91 -7.92 -2.02
N GLY A 82 3.74 -6.76 -2.64
CA GLY A 82 4.81 -6.04 -3.35
C GLY A 82 5.79 -5.39 -2.38
N GLY A 83 5.29 -4.86 -1.26
CA GLY A 83 6.12 -4.31 -0.20
C GLY A 83 5.32 -3.66 0.93
N ILE A 84 6.00 -3.38 2.04
CA ILE A 84 5.47 -2.70 3.22
C ILE A 84 6.31 -1.44 3.43
N PHE A 85 5.70 -0.25 3.43
CA PHE A 85 6.42 1.00 3.63
C PHE A 85 5.81 1.79 4.79
N PHE A 86 6.66 2.49 5.54
CA PHE A 86 6.21 3.25 6.70
C PHE A 86 5.72 4.64 6.28
N THR A 87 4.57 5.06 6.82
CA THR A 87 4.01 6.40 6.65
C THR A 87 4.11 7.22 7.93
N LYS A 88 4.20 8.54 7.78
CA LYS A 88 4.44 9.51 8.87
C LYS A 88 5.61 9.09 9.79
N TYR A 89 6.66 8.56 9.19
CA TYR A 89 7.80 7.99 9.88
C TYR A 89 9.12 8.52 9.33
N SER A 90 10.06 8.75 10.23
CA SER A 90 11.47 8.96 9.91
C SER A 90 12.33 8.30 10.99
N PRO A 91 13.44 7.65 10.65
CA PRO A 91 14.40 7.15 11.64
C PRO A 91 14.94 8.22 12.59
N THR A 92 14.86 9.51 12.21
CA THR A 92 15.34 10.64 13.02
C THR A 92 14.28 11.25 13.93
N TYR A 93 13.02 10.83 13.82
CA TYR A 93 11.95 11.30 14.72
C TYR A 93 12.18 10.84 16.15
N ARG A 94 11.55 11.52 17.12
CA ARG A 94 11.61 11.15 18.54
C ARG A 94 10.34 10.40 18.96
N LYS A 95 10.01 9.31 18.24
CA LYS A 95 8.81 8.49 18.50
C LYS A 95 9.20 7.06 18.89
N ALA A 96 9.60 6.86 20.15
CA ALA A 96 10.16 5.59 20.64
C ALA A 96 9.31 4.36 20.29
N LEU A 97 7.99 4.43 20.50
CA LEU A 97 7.05 3.35 20.16
C LEU A 97 7.06 3.05 18.64
N HIS A 98 7.11 4.08 17.80
CA HIS A 98 7.16 3.89 16.34
C HIS A 98 8.43 3.16 15.94
N HIS A 99 9.58 3.51 16.53
CA HIS A 99 10.83 2.80 16.24
C HIS A 99 10.84 1.37 16.76
N GLN A 100 10.16 1.08 17.88
CA GLN A 100 10.04 -0.27 18.39
C GLN A 100 9.22 -1.13 17.44
N ILE A 101 8.06 -0.64 16.99
CA ILE A 101 7.17 -1.36 16.06
C ILE A 101 7.85 -1.53 14.70
N ALA A 102 8.43 -0.45 14.14
CA ALA A 102 9.14 -0.52 12.87
C ALA A 102 10.30 -1.55 12.91
N ARG A 103 11.09 -1.55 13.99
CA ARG A 103 12.16 -2.55 14.18
C ARG A 103 11.62 -3.96 14.33
N GLY A 104 10.50 -4.15 15.03
CA GLY A 104 9.85 -5.46 15.15
C GLY A 104 9.52 -6.05 13.77
N ILE A 105 8.94 -5.25 12.89
CA ILE A 105 8.56 -5.67 11.53
C ILE A 105 9.80 -5.87 10.64
N GLN A 106 10.80 -5.00 10.77
CA GLN A 106 12.07 -5.13 10.04
C GLN A 106 12.85 -6.37 10.43
N ASN A 107 12.72 -6.84 11.67
CA ASN A 107 13.41 -8.02 12.17
C ASN A 107 12.57 -9.30 12.10
N ASP A 108 11.31 -9.21 11.68
CA ASP A 108 10.45 -10.38 11.50
C ASP A 108 10.95 -11.19 10.29
N PRO A 109 11.37 -12.46 10.47
CA PRO A 109 11.90 -13.28 9.38
C PRO A 109 10.92 -13.46 8.21
N ALA A 110 9.61 -13.42 8.48
CA ALA A 110 8.57 -13.55 7.46
C ALA A 110 8.33 -12.25 6.69
N LEU A 111 8.60 -11.08 7.28
CA LEU A 111 8.26 -9.78 6.69
C LEU A 111 9.48 -8.96 6.22
N GLN A 112 10.67 -9.22 6.75
CA GLN A 112 11.87 -8.42 6.50
C GLN A 112 12.16 -8.14 5.01
N HIS A 113 11.92 -9.13 4.14
CA HIS A 113 12.16 -9.02 2.70
C HIS A 113 11.09 -8.18 1.96
N LEU A 114 9.92 -8.01 2.58
CA LEU A 114 8.82 -7.17 2.10
C LEU A 114 8.99 -5.71 2.55
N VAL A 115 9.72 -5.45 3.63
CA VAL A 115 9.91 -4.08 4.13
C VAL A 115 10.69 -3.26 3.10
N MET A 116 10.13 -2.10 2.76
CA MET A 116 10.68 -1.16 1.81
C MET A 116 11.70 -0.24 2.47
N LYS A 117 12.66 0.23 1.67
CA LYS A 117 13.68 1.16 2.16
C LYS A 117 13.10 2.56 2.33
N GLN A 118 12.22 2.97 1.41
CA GLN A 118 11.62 4.29 1.42
C GLN A 118 10.48 4.39 2.44
N THR A 119 10.39 5.56 3.07
CA THR A 119 9.34 5.90 4.05
C THR A 119 8.78 7.27 3.72
N ILE A 120 7.50 7.50 3.99
CA ILE A 120 6.89 8.82 3.83
C ILE A 120 6.95 9.57 5.16
N ARG A 121 7.63 10.71 5.19
CA ARG A 121 7.74 11.57 6.38
C ARG A 121 6.42 12.28 6.68
N GLU A 122 6.26 12.68 7.93
CA GLU A 122 5.21 13.63 8.32
C GLU A 122 5.55 14.99 7.70
N ASN A 123 4.65 15.51 6.84
CA ASN A 123 4.92 16.70 6.04
C ASN A 123 3.64 17.51 5.81
N VAL A 124 3.66 18.78 6.25
CA VAL A 124 2.52 19.69 6.12
C VAL A 124 2.07 19.93 4.68
N ALA A 125 3.00 19.92 3.72
CA ALA A 125 2.66 20.16 2.32
C ALA A 125 1.80 19.04 1.71
N LEU A 126 1.83 17.82 2.27
CA LEU A 126 0.93 16.75 1.87
C LEU A 126 -0.50 17.04 2.32
N ASP A 127 -0.68 17.49 3.56
CA ASP A 127 -1.99 17.83 4.12
C ASP A 127 -2.60 19.06 3.40
N GLU A 128 -1.76 20.05 3.08
CA GLU A 128 -2.15 21.22 2.29
C GLU A 128 -2.55 20.85 0.85
N ALA A 129 -1.74 20.04 0.16
CA ALA A 129 -2.03 19.59 -1.19
C ALA A 129 -3.36 18.82 -1.27
N GLN A 130 -3.63 17.95 -0.28
CA GLN A 130 -4.92 17.26 -0.15
C GLN A 130 -6.08 18.25 0.04
N SER A 131 -5.92 19.24 0.92
CA SER A 131 -6.94 20.27 1.18
C SER A 131 -7.26 21.09 -0.07
N MET A 132 -6.24 21.33 -0.90
CA MET A 132 -6.35 22.05 -2.17
C MET A 132 -6.76 21.16 -3.35
N HIS A 133 -6.94 19.86 -3.14
CA HIS A 133 -7.27 18.88 -4.18
C HIS A 133 -6.26 18.89 -5.34
N GLN A 134 -4.98 19.08 -5.04
CA GLN A 134 -3.90 19.12 -6.02
C GLN A 134 -2.83 18.07 -5.71
N PRO A 135 -2.15 17.51 -6.72
CA PRO A 135 -0.98 16.68 -6.50
C PRO A 135 0.10 17.46 -5.72
N VAL A 136 0.80 16.79 -4.81
CA VAL A 136 1.93 17.40 -4.08
C VAL A 136 3.04 17.89 -5.03
N TYR A 137 3.15 17.26 -6.20
CA TYR A 137 4.11 17.64 -7.24
C TYR A 137 3.78 19.00 -7.87
N ASP A 138 2.51 19.40 -7.88
CA ASP A 138 2.08 20.69 -8.41
C ASP A 138 2.02 21.74 -7.28
N TRP A 139 1.52 21.34 -6.10
CA TRP A 139 1.40 22.22 -4.93
C TRP A 139 2.75 22.62 -4.34
N ALA A 140 3.62 21.63 -4.09
CA ALA A 140 4.89 21.82 -3.39
C ALA A 140 5.98 20.85 -3.90
N PRO A 141 6.45 21.02 -5.15
CA PRO A 141 7.40 20.09 -5.79
C PRO A 141 8.72 19.94 -5.06
N ALA A 142 9.19 20.98 -4.36
CA ALA A 142 10.43 20.97 -3.59
C ALA A 142 10.27 20.45 -2.15
N SER A 143 9.05 20.04 -1.76
CA SER A 143 8.79 19.54 -0.42
C SER A 143 9.42 18.17 -0.18
N ASN A 144 9.73 17.89 1.08
CA ASN A 144 10.15 16.57 1.53
C ASN A 144 9.11 15.48 1.20
N GLY A 145 7.80 15.80 1.27
CA GLY A 145 6.73 14.87 0.90
C GLY A 145 6.76 14.47 -0.58
N ALA A 146 6.95 15.45 -1.48
CA ALA A 146 7.11 15.17 -2.91
C ALA A 146 8.34 14.31 -3.21
N ALA A 147 9.47 14.59 -2.55
CA ALA A 147 10.70 13.81 -2.70
C ALA A 147 10.53 12.37 -2.18
N ASP A 148 9.85 12.18 -1.05
CA ASP A 148 9.58 10.87 -0.46
C ASP A 148 8.70 10.01 -1.38
N TYR A 149 7.61 10.57 -1.91
CA TYR A 149 6.73 9.85 -2.84
C TYR A 149 7.44 9.50 -4.14
N ARG A 150 8.31 10.38 -4.68
CA ARG A 150 9.11 10.07 -5.87
C ARG A 150 10.00 8.85 -5.63
N SER A 151 10.72 8.86 -4.51
CA SER A 151 11.63 7.77 -4.14
C SER A 151 10.86 6.47 -3.90
N LEU A 152 9.69 6.55 -3.25
CA LEU A 152 8.79 5.41 -3.04
C LEU A 152 8.29 4.84 -4.37
N THR A 153 7.88 5.70 -5.31
CA THR A 153 7.44 5.28 -6.65
C THR A 153 8.54 4.52 -7.38
N ASP A 154 9.79 5.00 -7.34
CA ASP A 154 10.92 4.31 -7.97
C ASP A 154 11.16 2.91 -7.36
N GLU A 155 11.04 2.77 -6.04
CA GLU A 155 11.14 1.47 -5.37
C GLU A 155 9.96 0.54 -5.73
N ILE A 156 8.73 1.07 -5.81
CA ILE A 156 7.55 0.30 -6.25
C ILE A 156 7.76 -0.26 -7.65
N LEU A 157 8.19 0.58 -8.61
CA LEU A 157 8.41 0.16 -9.99
C LEU A 157 9.50 -0.92 -10.07
N THR A 158 10.59 -0.75 -9.33
CA THR A 158 11.66 -1.75 -9.22
C THR A 158 11.12 -3.09 -8.68
N ARG A 159 10.26 -3.06 -7.66
CA ARG A 159 9.67 -4.27 -7.06
C ARG A 159 8.58 -4.93 -7.92
N LEU A 160 7.97 -4.19 -8.85
CA LEU A 160 6.99 -4.73 -9.80
C LEU A 160 7.67 -5.48 -10.96
N GLN A 161 8.88 -5.05 -11.35
CA GLN A 161 9.67 -5.68 -12.41
C GLN A 161 10.39 -6.97 -11.98
N ASN A 162 10.61 -7.14 -10.67
CA ASN A 162 11.16 -8.34 -10.04
C ASN A 162 10.06 -9.29 -9.58
#